data_AF-A0A1E9G9M6-F1
#
_entry.id   AF-A0A1E9G9M6-F1
#
_cell.length_a   1.000
_cell.length_b   1.000
_cell.length_c   1.000
_cell.angle_alpha   90.00
_cell.angle_beta   90.00
_cell.angle_gamma   90.00
#
_symmetry.space_group_name_H-M   'P 1'
#
loop_
_entity.id
_entity.type
_entity.pdbx_description
1 polymer ?
#
loop_
_entity_poly.entity_id
_entity_poly.type
_entity_poly.pdbx_seq_one_letter_code
_entity_poly.pdbx_strand_id
1 'polypeptide(L)'
;MIIDWWNSLSAKLAWDDPMFLVGLAALIIPVVLWALGLRQSKRDSKSQAKQARRDSELQAKFLESQTLVSQRQRRDELPGIINRATEPPHLVTLWEEVSGYKKEDREFLLTLLRDNPALPLPGSSDGVKVQDNLTDAVVSHYVDGFERRYAESDGHQPYPGLLEFIKEAIRQGATIEDSRIVALVTGPTAEKQRPGHSFYRDLVNLHPPVASGLLEAVERIDSQAPGGLKLNVLTGTLLAVRDLEPRCQDGRLFEEEVRALKYGIATALASLLRQGALCSFDEWELEGATERVTATAAWLIRAVGWVADVDDLQSKWMIENLASAIESDCIRDWGIDDADVRQGFEWISEKCPKLWETYGEGLEKAATEIGPWNGASPRRLSLTTLKRRVTP
;
A
#
# COMPACT_ATOMS: atom_id res chain seq x y z
N MET A 1 81.11 63.91 -17.69
CA MET A 1 79.81 64.56 -17.99
C MET A 1 78.90 64.73 -16.76
N ILE A 2 78.45 63.66 -16.06
CA ILE A 2 77.68 63.81 -14.80
C ILE A 2 78.57 64.33 -13.65
N ILE A 3 79.83 63.89 -13.58
CA ILE A 3 80.78 64.28 -12.53
C ILE A 3 81.21 65.76 -12.68
N ASP A 4 81.43 66.24 -13.91
CA ASP A 4 81.77 67.65 -14.18
C ASP A 4 80.59 68.59 -13.93
N TRP A 5 79.36 68.14 -14.22
CA TRP A 5 78.14 68.85 -13.88
C TRP A 5 77.96 68.96 -12.36
N TRP A 6 78.28 67.90 -11.61
CA TRP A 6 78.19 67.89 -10.15
C TRP A 6 79.24 68.78 -9.48
N ASN A 7 80.48 68.78 -9.99
CA ASN A 7 81.53 69.66 -9.51
C ASN A 7 81.26 71.14 -9.84
N SER A 8 80.62 71.43 -10.98
CA SER A 8 80.19 72.80 -11.32
C SER A 8 78.99 73.27 -10.48
N LEU A 9 78.15 72.36 -10.00
CA LEU A 9 77.03 72.67 -9.11
C LEU A 9 77.51 72.86 -7.67
N SER A 10 78.45 72.02 -7.19
CA SER A 10 79.00 72.12 -5.84
C SER A 10 79.87 73.37 -5.65
N ALA A 11 80.58 73.80 -6.69
CA ALA A 11 81.43 75.01 -6.65
C ALA A 11 80.64 76.33 -6.72
N LYS A 12 79.36 76.30 -7.10
CA LYS A 12 78.45 77.47 -7.13
C LYS A 12 77.43 77.47 -6.00
N LEU A 13 77.41 76.43 -5.17
CA LEU A 13 76.54 76.34 -4.00
C LEU A 13 77.18 77.09 -2.84
N ALA A 14 76.60 78.23 -2.46
CA ALA A 14 76.95 78.93 -1.24
C ALA A 14 76.48 78.10 -0.03
N TRP A 15 77.34 77.22 0.46
CA TRP A 15 77.09 76.40 1.66
C TRP A 15 76.95 77.24 2.93
N ASP A 16 77.35 78.51 2.87
CA ASP A 16 77.24 79.48 3.95
C ASP A 16 75.94 80.30 3.93
N ASP A 17 74.99 79.99 3.02
CA ASP A 17 73.68 80.62 3.00
C ASP A 17 72.65 79.83 3.84
N PRO A 18 72.20 80.35 5.00
CA PRO A 18 71.24 79.67 5.85
C PRO A 18 69.91 79.37 5.15
N MET A 19 69.54 80.10 4.10
CA MET A 19 68.32 79.81 3.31
C MET A 19 68.44 78.54 2.46
N PHE A 20 69.65 78.16 2.04
CA PHE A 20 69.87 76.96 1.22
C PHE A 20 69.78 75.67 2.07
N LEU A 21 70.33 75.71 3.29
CA LEU A 21 70.24 74.60 4.26
C LEU A 21 68.80 74.38 4.74
N VAL A 22 68.02 75.45 4.93
CA VAL A 22 66.59 75.37 5.25
C VAL A 22 65.80 74.77 4.07
N GLY A 23 66.13 75.15 2.83
CA GLY A 23 65.51 74.57 1.63
C GLY A 23 65.79 73.07 1.45
N LEU A 24 66.99 72.60 1.80
CA LEU A 24 67.38 71.19 1.70
C LEU A 24 66.75 70.34 2.81
N ALA A 25 66.66 70.87 4.04
CA ALA A 25 65.93 70.25 5.14
C ALA A 25 64.42 70.14 4.84
N ALA A 26 63.83 71.19 4.23
CA ALA A 26 62.42 71.20 3.81
C ALA A 26 62.09 70.16 2.72
N LEU A 27 63.10 69.70 1.96
CA LEU A 27 62.93 68.69 0.89
C LEU A 27 63.12 67.25 1.40
N ILE A 28 63.95 67.05 2.42
CA ILE A 28 64.25 65.72 3.00
C ILE A 28 63.16 65.27 3.98
N ILE A 29 62.63 66.18 4.81
CA ILE A 29 61.62 65.87 5.83
C ILE A 29 60.35 65.22 5.23
N PRO A 30 59.77 65.73 4.11
CA PRO A 30 58.60 65.13 3.50
C PRO A 30 58.86 63.71 2.95
N VAL A 31 60.05 63.47 2.39
CA VAL A 31 60.42 62.17 1.81
C VAL A 31 60.59 61.11 2.89
N VAL A 32 61.22 61.47 4.02
CA VAL A 32 61.39 60.56 5.17
C VAL A 32 60.04 60.27 5.84
N LEU A 33 59.17 61.27 5.99
CA LEU A 33 57.80 61.08 6.51
C LEU A 33 56.96 60.19 5.58
N TRP A 34 57.09 60.34 4.26
CA TRP A 34 56.42 59.48 3.27
C TRP A 34 56.92 58.03 3.31
N ALA A 35 58.24 57.83 3.43
CA ALA A 35 58.84 56.50 3.53
C ALA A 35 58.47 55.77 4.85
N LEU A 36 58.37 56.51 5.97
CA LEU A 36 57.86 56.00 7.23
C LEU A 36 56.36 55.66 7.13
N GLY A 37 55.56 56.55 6.54
CA GLY A 37 54.12 56.33 6.29
C GLY A 37 53.83 55.11 5.42
N LEU A 38 54.63 54.84 4.38
CA LEU A 38 54.51 53.64 3.54
C LEU A 38 54.92 52.35 4.24
N ARG A 39 55.90 52.41 5.15
CA ARG A 39 56.30 51.24 5.96
C ARG A 39 55.27 50.93 7.04
N GLN A 40 54.63 51.95 7.61
CA GLN A 40 53.53 51.82 8.55
C GLN A 40 52.29 51.27 7.84
N SER A 41 51.90 51.83 6.68
CA SER A 41 50.74 51.35 5.93
C SER A 41 50.88 49.90 5.45
N LYS A 42 52.09 49.43 5.10
CA LYS A 42 52.34 48.01 4.78
C LYS A 42 52.31 47.07 5.98
N ARG A 43 52.62 47.56 7.19
CA ARG A 43 52.49 46.76 8.43
C ARG A 43 51.05 46.72 8.89
N ASP A 44 50.36 47.85 8.81
CA ASP A 44 48.95 48.00 9.16
C ASP A 44 48.07 47.25 8.17
N SER A 45 48.42 47.22 6.88
CA SER A 45 47.70 46.39 5.89
C SER A 45 47.94 44.89 6.09
N LYS A 46 49.14 44.48 6.51
CA LYS A 46 49.42 43.07 6.84
C LYS A 46 48.75 42.63 8.14
N SER A 47 48.70 43.48 9.15
CA SER A 47 47.99 43.20 10.40
C SER A 47 46.49 43.19 10.17
N GLN A 48 45.94 44.13 9.40
CA GLN A 48 44.54 44.14 8.97
C GLN A 48 44.19 42.90 8.14
N ALA A 49 45.02 42.50 7.17
CA ALA A 49 44.77 41.31 6.37
C ALA A 49 44.80 40.02 7.21
N LYS A 50 45.69 39.94 8.20
CA LYS A 50 45.71 38.82 9.16
C LYS A 50 44.50 38.83 10.09
N GLN A 51 44.06 40.01 10.52
CA GLN A 51 42.87 40.16 11.36
C GLN A 51 41.61 39.77 10.58
N ALA A 52 41.44 40.29 9.36
CA ALA A 52 40.34 39.95 8.47
C ALA A 52 40.26 38.45 8.16
N ARG A 53 41.40 37.77 7.99
CA ARG A 53 41.43 36.30 7.83
C ARG A 53 40.93 35.58 9.09
N ARG A 54 41.41 35.97 10.28
CA ARG A 54 40.94 35.37 11.54
C ARG A 54 39.46 35.64 11.80
N ASP A 55 39.00 36.85 11.51
CA ASP A 55 37.59 37.23 11.65
C ASP A 55 36.73 36.44 10.66
N SER A 56 37.20 36.22 9.43
CA SER A 56 36.51 35.36 8.45
C SER A 56 36.46 33.88 8.87
N GLU A 57 37.54 33.35 9.47
CA GLU A 57 37.57 31.98 9.99
C GLU A 57 36.64 31.82 11.20
N LEU A 58 36.57 32.82 12.08
CA LEU A 58 35.64 32.83 13.22
C LEU A 58 34.19 32.95 12.75
N GLN A 59 33.92 33.81 11.77
CA GLN A 59 32.59 33.91 11.15
C GLN A 59 32.18 32.59 10.49
N ALA A 60 33.09 31.93 9.75
CA ALA A 60 32.83 30.63 9.15
C ALA A 60 32.50 29.57 10.21
N LYS A 61 33.28 29.49 11.30
CA LYS A 61 33.01 28.55 12.42
C LYS A 61 31.73 28.86 13.16
N PHE A 62 31.39 30.14 13.33
CA PHE A 62 30.15 30.56 13.96
C PHE A 62 28.93 30.21 13.09
N LEU A 63 29.00 30.49 11.79
CA LEU A 63 27.99 30.08 10.80
C LEU A 63 27.83 28.56 10.79
N GLU A 64 28.93 27.80 10.74
CA GLU A 64 28.89 26.33 10.80
C GLU A 64 28.22 25.85 12.10
N SER A 65 28.61 26.41 13.25
CA SER A 65 27.99 26.09 14.53
C SER A 65 26.49 26.44 14.56
N GLN A 66 26.11 27.58 13.99
CA GLN A 66 24.71 28.01 13.91
C GLN A 66 23.90 27.09 12.99
N THR A 67 24.47 26.66 11.86
CA THR A 67 23.82 25.70 10.95
C THR A 67 23.66 24.33 11.60
N LEU A 68 24.62 23.87 12.40
CA LEU A 68 24.50 22.61 13.14
C LEU A 68 23.42 22.69 14.23
N VAL A 69 23.32 23.83 14.92
CA VAL A 69 22.26 24.05 15.92
C VAL A 69 20.90 24.11 15.26
N SER A 70 20.74 24.83 14.15
CA SER A 70 19.46 24.92 13.45
C SER A 70 19.04 23.57 12.85
N GLN A 71 19.97 22.78 12.32
CA GLN A 71 19.69 21.42 11.85
C GLN A 71 19.23 20.50 12.99
N ARG A 72 19.85 20.60 14.18
CA ARG A 72 19.41 19.84 15.36
C ARG A 72 18.03 20.27 15.84
N GLN A 73 17.78 21.58 15.92
CA GLN A 73 16.46 22.10 16.29
C GLN A 73 15.40 21.63 15.30
N ARG A 74 15.68 21.74 14.00
CA ARG A 74 14.78 21.24 12.95
C ARG A 74 14.49 19.75 13.12
N ARG A 75 15.54 18.93 13.32
CA ARG A 75 15.39 17.49 13.58
C ARG A 75 14.51 17.19 14.80
N ASP A 76 14.71 17.93 15.89
CA ASP A 76 13.96 17.72 17.13
C ASP A 76 12.49 18.18 17.02
N GLU A 77 12.19 19.11 16.11
CA GLU A 77 10.83 19.57 15.79
C GLU A 77 10.09 18.64 14.82
N LEU A 78 10.80 17.95 13.91
CA LEU A 78 10.22 17.12 12.85
C LEU A 78 9.18 16.11 13.36
N PRO A 79 9.39 15.36 14.46
CA PRO A 79 8.37 14.46 14.98
C PRO A 79 7.03 15.15 15.26
N GLY A 80 7.08 16.35 15.85
CA GLY A 80 5.89 17.14 16.15
C GLY A 80 5.24 17.78 14.91
N ILE A 81 6.01 18.02 13.85
CA ILE A 81 5.50 18.50 12.56
C ILE A 81 4.83 17.34 11.81
N ILE A 82 5.53 16.21 11.68
CA ILE A 82 5.04 15.00 11.02
C ILE A 82 3.71 14.56 11.64
N ASN A 83 3.60 14.50 12.97
CA ASN A 83 2.36 14.09 13.64
C ASN A 83 1.18 15.03 13.42
N ARG A 84 1.42 16.31 13.11
CA ARG A 84 0.37 17.32 12.88
C ARG A 84 0.07 17.55 11.40
N ALA A 85 0.92 17.07 10.51
CA ALA A 85 0.76 17.24 9.08
C ALA A 85 -0.39 16.36 8.58
N THR A 86 -1.36 17.00 7.92
CA THR A 86 -2.54 16.36 7.33
C THR A 86 -2.54 16.44 5.80
N GLU A 87 -1.65 17.24 5.22
CA GLU A 87 -1.61 17.48 3.78
C GLU A 87 -0.59 16.56 3.09
N PRO A 88 -1.01 15.72 2.11
CA PRO A 88 -0.11 14.82 1.42
C PRO A 88 1.11 15.49 0.74
N PRO A 89 0.97 16.64 0.03
CA PRO A 89 2.13 17.32 -0.57
C PRO A 89 3.16 17.78 0.46
N HIS A 90 2.72 18.21 1.63
CA HIS A 90 3.60 18.62 2.72
C HIS A 90 4.37 17.42 3.27
N LEU A 91 3.69 16.29 3.48
CA LEU A 91 4.32 15.05 3.95
C LEU A 91 5.36 14.49 2.98
N VAL A 92 5.15 14.62 1.67
CA VAL A 92 6.17 14.23 0.67
C VAL A 92 7.38 15.16 0.69
N THR A 93 7.17 16.46 0.91
CA THR A 93 8.28 17.40 1.12
C THR A 93 9.10 17.03 2.37
N LEU A 94 8.43 16.66 3.46
CA LEU A 94 9.08 16.18 4.68
C LEU A 94 9.81 14.85 4.45
N TRP A 95 9.27 13.96 3.61
CA TRP A 95 9.93 12.72 3.23
C TRP A 95 11.26 12.97 2.52
N GLU A 96 11.28 13.89 1.57
CA GLU A 96 12.51 14.30 0.87
C GLU A 96 13.52 14.94 1.82
N GLU A 97 13.05 15.81 2.73
CA GLU A 97 13.88 16.42 3.79
C GLU A 97 14.51 15.34 4.67
N VAL A 98 13.70 14.40 5.18
CA VAL A 98 14.13 13.29 6.05
C VAL A 98 15.11 12.36 5.35
N SER A 99 14.93 12.13 4.05
CA SER A 99 15.81 11.26 3.25
C SER A 99 17.27 11.74 3.22
N GLY A 100 17.50 13.05 3.42
CA GLY A 100 18.82 13.67 3.51
C GLY A 100 19.53 13.54 4.87
N TYR A 101 18.85 13.03 5.90
CA TYR A 101 19.45 12.87 7.24
C TYR A 101 20.37 11.65 7.34
N LYS A 102 21.16 11.62 8.43
CA LYS A 102 21.98 10.45 8.81
C LYS A 102 21.08 9.25 9.09
N LYS A 103 21.65 8.04 8.91
CA LYS A 103 20.90 6.79 8.93
C LYS A 103 19.98 6.64 10.15
N GLU A 104 20.49 6.90 11.35
CA GLU A 104 19.76 6.69 12.61
C GLU A 104 18.56 7.65 12.73
N ASP A 105 18.80 8.95 12.50
CA ASP A 105 17.75 9.98 12.53
C ASP A 105 16.74 9.75 11.39
N ARG A 106 17.23 9.37 10.22
CA ARG A 106 16.40 9.09 9.04
C ARG A 106 15.47 7.90 9.28
N GLU A 107 15.97 6.78 9.79
CA GLU A 107 15.14 5.60 10.05
C GLU A 107 14.03 5.92 11.05
N PHE A 108 14.36 6.61 12.15
CA PHE A 108 13.37 7.05 13.14
C PHE A 108 12.28 7.95 12.54
N LEU A 109 12.68 8.98 11.78
CA LEU A 109 11.75 9.94 11.19
C LEU A 109 10.91 9.34 10.05
N LEU A 110 11.47 8.42 9.25
CA LEU A 110 10.72 7.70 8.23
C LEU A 110 9.65 6.80 8.86
N THR A 111 9.92 6.16 9.99
CA THR A 111 8.89 5.39 10.71
C THR A 111 7.72 6.28 11.11
N LEU A 112 7.98 7.48 11.66
CA LEU A 112 6.91 8.44 11.98
C LEU A 112 6.11 8.89 10.75
N LEU A 113 6.78 9.07 9.61
CA LEU A 113 6.11 9.42 8.35
C LEU A 113 5.21 8.27 7.86
N ARG A 114 5.68 7.02 7.92
CA ARG A 114 4.91 5.83 7.52
C ARG A 114 3.66 5.64 8.37
N ASP A 115 3.77 5.93 9.67
CA ASP A 115 2.66 5.89 10.63
C ASP A 115 1.64 7.03 10.46
N ASN A 116 1.97 8.05 9.66
CA ASN A 116 1.06 9.15 9.39
C ASN A 116 -0.01 8.73 8.37
N PRO A 117 -1.32 8.80 8.72
CA PRO A 117 -2.42 8.35 7.87
C PRO A 117 -2.61 9.16 6.59
N ALA A 118 -2.11 10.40 6.54
CA ALA A 118 -2.21 11.27 5.36
C ALA A 118 -1.04 11.09 4.38
N LEU A 119 0.02 10.35 4.75
CA LEU A 119 1.11 10.06 3.81
C LEU A 119 0.59 9.16 2.70
N PRO A 120 0.77 9.47 1.40
CA PRO A 120 0.39 8.55 0.32
C PRO A 120 1.08 7.19 0.44
N LEU A 121 0.34 6.12 0.13
CA LEU A 121 0.94 4.78 0.11
C LEU A 121 1.86 4.61 -1.11
N PRO A 122 3.02 3.96 -0.94
CA PRO A 122 3.86 3.56 -2.06
C PRO A 122 3.08 2.77 -3.12
N GLY A 123 3.34 3.04 -4.39
CA GLY A 123 2.64 2.39 -5.51
C GLY A 123 1.36 3.10 -5.97
N SER A 124 0.81 4.04 -5.17
CA SER A 124 -0.38 4.79 -5.56
C SER A 124 -0.19 5.53 -6.91
N SER A 125 -1.15 5.35 -7.81
CA SER A 125 -1.18 6.03 -9.12
C SER A 125 -1.64 7.48 -9.02
N ASP A 126 -2.35 7.83 -7.95
CA ASP A 126 -3.10 9.06 -7.86
C ASP A 126 -2.35 10.11 -7.05
N GLY A 127 -2.03 11.24 -7.69
CA GLY A 127 -1.47 12.42 -7.04
C GLY A 127 0.01 12.28 -6.66
N VAL A 128 0.32 12.59 -5.40
CA VAL A 128 1.68 12.75 -4.89
C VAL A 128 2.28 11.39 -4.55
N LYS A 129 3.45 11.08 -5.13
CA LYS A 129 4.06 9.75 -5.01
C LYS A 129 5.13 9.72 -3.93
N VAL A 130 5.10 8.67 -3.12
CA VAL A 130 6.19 8.30 -2.21
C VAL A 130 6.89 7.08 -2.78
N GLN A 131 8.20 7.17 -3.00
CA GLN A 131 9.03 6.02 -3.31
C GLN A 131 9.71 5.54 -2.04
N ASP A 132 9.39 4.33 -1.62
CA ASP A 132 10.01 3.66 -0.48
C ASP A 132 10.51 2.27 -0.90
N ASN A 133 11.55 1.80 -0.20
CA ASN A 133 12.06 0.45 -0.36
C ASN A 133 11.31 -0.47 0.60
N LEU A 134 10.31 -1.18 0.07
CA LEU A 134 9.40 -2.03 0.82
C LEU A 134 10.12 -3.34 1.18
N THR A 135 10.85 -3.30 2.29
CA THR A 135 11.28 -4.52 2.99
C THR A 135 10.18 -5.03 3.91
N ASP A 136 10.24 -6.28 4.37
CA ASP A 136 9.24 -6.86 5.29
C ASP A 136 8.99 -5.97 6.53
N ALA A 137 10.05 -5.42 7.12
CA ALA A 137 9.95 -4.52 8.27
C ALA A 137 9.24 -3.21 7.91
N VAL A 138 9.52 -2.65 6.72
CA VAL A 138 8.88 -1.42 6.23
C VAL A 138 7.40 -1.66 5.94
N VAL A 139 7.06 -2.78 5.31
CA VAL A 139 5.67 -3.18 5.08
C VAL A 139 4.94 -3.30 6.41
N SER A 140 5.54 -3.95 7.42
CA SER A 140 4.95 -4.06 8.75
C SER A 140 4.62 -2.69 9.37
N HIS A 141 5.50 -1.69 9.23
CA HIS A 141 5.23 -0.34 9.73
C HIS A 141 4.02 0.30 9.05
N TYR A 142 3.88 0.17 7.73
CA TYR A 142 2.69 0.65 7.04
C TYR A 142 1.42 -0.05 7.54
N VAL A 143 1.47 -1.38 7.69
CA VAL A 143 0.33 -2.18 8.16
C VAL A 143 -0.05 -1.80 9.60
N ASP A 144 0.90 -1.45 10.47
CA ASP A 144 0.66 -0.92 11.82
C ASP A 144 -0.18 0.37 11.80
N GLY A 145 -0.01 1.19 10.76
CA GLY A 145 -0.74 2.44 10.56
C GLY A 145 -2.10 2.31 9.88
N PHE A 146 -2.44 1.17 9.28
CA PHE A 146 -3.63 1.02 8.44
C PHE A 146 -4.95 1.23 9.18
N GLU A 147 -5.08 0.73 10.40
CA GLU A 147 -6.28 0.96 11.22
C GLU A 147 -6.54 2.45 11.45
N ARG A 148 -5.48 3.24 11.72
CA ARG A 148 -5.61 4.69 11.88
C ARG A 148 -5.92 5.39 10.56
N ARG A 149 -5.31 4.93 9.46
CA ARG A 149 -5.49 5.48 8.11
C ARG A 149 -6.91 5.32 7.60
N TYR A 150 -7.47 4.13 7.78
CA TYR A 150 -8.80 3.79 7.27
C TYR A 150 -9.89 3.92 8.34
N ALA A 151 -9.56 4.51 9.50
CA ALA A 151 -10.49 4.74 10.59
C ALA A 151 -11.74 5.50 10.16
N GLU A 152 -11.66 6.35 9.14
CA GLU A 152 -12.78 7.09 8.57
C GLU A 152 -12.86 6.85 7.06
N SER A 153 -14.09 6.80 6.54
CA SER A 153 -14.34 6.68 5.09
C SER A 153 -14.34 8.06 4.44
N ASP A 154 -13.74 8.17 3.26
CA ASP A 154 -13.83 9.37 2.42
C ASP A 154 -15.11 9.41 1.58
N GLY A 155 -15.93 8.35 1.64
CA GLY A 155 -17.19 8.19 0.91
C GLY A 155 -17.06 7.89 -0.58
N HIS A 156 -15.85 7.76 -1.12
CA HIS A 156 -15.61 7.58 -2.56
C HIS A 156 -15.15 6.16 -2.89
N GLN A 157 -14.07 5.70 -2.25
CA GLN A 157 -13.50 4.38 -2.52
C GLN A 157 -13.11 3.70 -1.21
N PRO A 158 -13.50 2.43 -1.00
CA PRO A 158 -13.05 1.68 0.17
C PRO A 158 -11.53 1.44 0.09
N TYR A 159 -10.82 1.73 1.18
CA TYR A 159 -9.39 1.48 1.32
C TYR A 159 -8.52 2.07 0.19
N PRO A 160 -8.54 3.39 -0.04
CA PRO A 160 -7.79 4.00 -1.13
C PRO A 160 -6.28 3.69 -1.02
N GLY A 161 -5.70 3.27 -2.15
CA GLY A 161 -4.28 2.94 -2.28
C GLY A 161 -3.85 1.59 -1.70
N LEU A 162 -4.73 0.82 -1.05
CA LEU A 162 -4.36 -0.43 -0.37
C LEU A 162 -3.95 -1.51 -1.38
N LEU A 163 -4.71 -1.69 -2.46
CA LEU A 163 -4.41 -2.69 -3.48
C LEU A 163 -3.13 -2.35 -4.24
N GLU A 164 -2.91 -1.07 -4.53
CA GLU A 164 -1.69 -0.55 -5.16
C GLU A 164 -0.47 -0.78 -4.27
N PHE A 165 -0.62 -0.55 -2.96
CA PHE A 165 0.42 -0.82 -1.98
C PHE A 165 0.77 -2.31 -1.91
N ILE A 166 -0.23 -3.19 -1.80
CA ILE A 166 -0.03 -4.64 -1.78
C ILE A 166 0.69 -5.08 -3.06
N LYS A 167 0.26 -4.57 -4.22
CA LYS A 167 0.89 -4.86 -5.51
C LYS A 167 2.35 -4.42 -5.54
N GLU A 168 2.65 -3.23 -5.01
CA GLU A 168 4.01 -2.70 -4.97
C GLU A 168 4.91 -3.48 -3.99
N ALA A 169 4.38 -3.87 -2.83
CA ALA A 169 5.08 -4.73 -1.87
C ALA A 169 5.44 -6.09 -2.50
N ILE A 170 4.48 -6.75 -3.16
CA ILE A 170 4.70 -8.00 -3.89
C ILE A 170 5.75 -7.80 -5.01
N ARG A 171 5.65 -6.70 -5.76
CA ARG A 171 6.62 -6.37 -6.83
C ARG A 171 8.05 -6.23 -6.31
N GLN A 172 8.22 -5.73 -5.09
CA GLN A 172 9.52 -5.60 -4.42
C GLN A 172 9.96 -6.86 -3.67
N GLY A 173 9.14 -7.92 -3.66
CA GLY A 173 9.44 -9.19 -2.98
C GLY A 173 9.25 -9.13 -1.47
N ALA A 174 8.47 -8.17 -0.96
CA ALA A 174 8.16 -8.04 0.45
C ALA A 174 7.02 -8.99 0.84
N THR A 175 7.11 -9.54 2.04
CA THR A 175 6.06 -10.37 2.63
C THR A 175 5.01 -9.49 3.30
N ILE A 176 3.74 -9.79 3.05
CA ILE A 176 2.59 -9.14 3.70
C ILE A 176 1.96 -10.17 4.62
N GLU A 177 1.65 -9.76 5.85
CA GLU A 177 0.99 -10.65 6.81
C GLU A 177 -0.51 -10.73 6.51
N ASP A 178 -0.94 -11.84 5.90
CA ASP A 178 -2.32 -12.06 5.44
C ASP A 178 -3.36 -11.82 6.54
N SER A 179 -3.09 -12.31 7.75
CA SER A 179 -3.98 -12.19 8.91
C SER A 179 -4.32 -10.74 9.24
N ARG A 180 -3.37 -9.83 9.05
CA ARG A 180 -3.53 -8.40 9.35
C ARG A 180 -4.33 -7.68 8.28
N ILE A 181 -4.11 -8.05 7.01
CA ILE A 181 -4.93 -7.54 5.91
C ILE A 181 -6.36 -8.02 6.05
N VAL A 182 -6.57 -9.32 6.31
CA VAL A 182 -7.90 -9.90 6.57
C VAL A 182 -8.58 -9.18 7.72
N ALA A 183 -7.92 -9.04 8.88
CA ALA A 183 -8.50 -8.34 10.03
C ALA A 183 -8.90 -6.89 9.72
N LEU A 184 -8.07 -6.16 8.96
CA LEU A 184 -8.36 -4.80 8.52
C LEU A 184 -9.61 -4.72 7.62
N VAL A 185 -9.74 -5.66 6.68
CA VAL A 185 -10.80 -5.62 5.65
C VAL A 185 -12.07 -6.36 6.04
N THR A 186 -12.10 -7.06 7.18
CA THR A 186 -13.32 -7.72 7.68
C THR A 186 -13.75 -7.25 9.07
N GLY A 187 -12.93 -6.43 9.74
CA GLY A 187 -13.17 -5.93 11.09
C GLY A 187 -14.00 -4.63 11.15
N PRO A 188 -13.99 -3.93 12.29
CA PRO A 188 -14.77 -2.69 12.49
C PRO A 188 -14.47 -1.59 11.47
N THR A 189 -13.24 -1.54 10.96
CA THR A 189 -12.84 -0.61 9.90
C THR A 189 -13.59 -0.87 8.60
N ALA A 190 -13.89 -2.14 8.28
CA ALA A 190 -14.64 -2.53 7.09
C ALA A 190 -16.10 -2.09 7.13
N GLU A 191 -16.72 -2.05 8.31
CA GLU A 191 -18.10 -1.55 8.48
C GLU A 191 -18.23 -0.07 8.10
N LYS A 192 -17.16 0.71 8.32
CA LYS A 192 -17.08 2.12 7.92
C LYS A 192 -16.71 2.28 6.45
N GLN A 193 -15.73 1.51 5.97
CA GLN A 193 -15.25 1.59 4.59
C GLN A 193 -16.27 1.02 3.58
N ARG A 194 -17.11 0.07 4.01
CA ARG A 194 -18.15 -0.59 3.21
C ARG A 194 -17.64 -1.11 1.86
N PRO A 195 -16.60 -1.95 1.83
CA PRO A 195 -16.10 -2.55 0.59
C PRO A 195 -17.16 -3.45 -0.07
N GLY A 196 -17.36 -3.28 -1.37
CA GLY A 196 -18.18 -4.18 -2.20
C GLY A 196 -17.45 -5.47 -2.56
N HIS A 197 -18.17 -6.41 -3.19
CA HIS A 197 -17.62 -7.71 -3.60
C HIS A 197 -16.43 -7.58 -4.57
N SER A 198 -16.41 -6.54 -5.42
CA SER A 198 -15.32 -6.30 -6.37
C SER A 198 -13.99 -6.04 -5.68
N PHE A 199 -13.99 -5.33 -4.55
CA PHE A 199 -12.78 -5.08 -3.76
C PHE A 199 -12.16 -6.40 -3.26
N TYR A 200 -12.97 -7.29 -2.68
CA TYR A 200 -12.49 -8.59 -2.21
C TYR A 200 -12.03 -9.49 -3.35
N ARG A 201 -12.75 -9.44 -4.49
CA ARG A 201 -12.36 -10.14 -5.70
C ARG A 201 -10.97 -9.72 -6.16
N ASP A 202 -10.74 -8.41 -6.24
CA ASP A 202 -9.47 -7.83 -6.70
C ASP A 202 -8.34 -8.12 -5.70
N LEU A 203 -8.63 -8.04 -4.39
CA LEU A 203 -7.70 -8.38 -3.32
C LEU A 203 -7.20 -9.82 -3.44
N VAL A 204 -8.11 -10.80 -3.59
CA VAL A 204 -7.75 -12.22 -3.72
C VAL A 204 -7.05 -12.50 -5.05
N ASN A 205 -7.49 -11.87 -6.15
CA ASN A 205 -6.83 -12.04 -7.45
C ASN A 205 -5.39 -11.50 -7.45
N LEU A 206 -5.14 -10.43 -6.68
CA LEU A 206 -3.82 -9.83 -6.47
C LEU A 206 -2.95 -10.66 -5.52
N HIS A 207 -3.52 -11.12 -4.41
CA HIS A 207 -2.81 -11.85 -3.36
C HIS A 207 -3.61 -13.10 -2.90
N PRO A 208 -3.58 -14.21 -3.68
CA PRO A 208 -4.43 -15.38 -3.44
C PRO A 208 -4.40 -16.00 -2.03
N PRO A 209 -3.27 -16.02 -1.31
CA PRO A 209 -3.19 -16.58 0.05
C PRO A 209 -4.23 -16.03 1.05
N VAL A 210 -4.74 -14.81 0.86
CA VAL A 210 -5.76 -14.22 1.76
C VAL A 210 -7.13 -14.89 1.66
N ALA A 211 -7.40 -15.67 0.61
CA ALA A 211 -8.72 -16.25 0.35
C ALA A 211 -9.24 -17.10 1.52
N SER A 212 -8.39 -17.95 2.10
CA SER A 212 -8.80 -18.81 3.23
C SER A 212 -9.12 -17.97 4.46
N GLY A 213 -8.32 -16.95 4.76
CA GLY A 213 -8.56 -16.04 5.89
C GLY A 213 -9.84 -15.22 5.72
N LEU A 214 -10.14 -14.76 4.51
CA LEU A 214 -11.41 -14.06 4.21
C LEU A 214 -12.62 -14.98 4.38
N LEU A 215 -12.54 -16.23 3.92
CA LEU A 215 -13.61 -17.22 4.13
C LEU A 215 -13.80 -17.50 5.63
N GLU A 216 -12.72 -17.76 6.37
CA GLU A 216 -12.80 -17.96 7.83
C GLU A 216 -13.39 -16.75 8.56
N ALA A 217 -13.12 -15.54 8.08
CA ALA A 217 -13.67 -14.32 8.68
C ALA A 217 -15.19 -14.22 8.52
N VAL A 218 -15.81 -14.84 7.51
CA VAL A 218 -17.27 -14.82 7.29
C VAL A 218 -18.02 -15.32 8.52
N GLU A 219 -17.50 -16.34 9.23
CA GLU A 219 -18.11 -16.85 10.46
C GLU A 219 -18.21 -15.77 11.55
N ARG A 220 -17.20 -14.89 11.64
CA ARG A 220 -17.03 -13.92 12.72
C ARG A 220 -17.74 -12.59 12.45
N ILE A 221 -18.05 -12.29 11.20
CA ILE A 221 -18.79 -11.08 10.84
C ILE A 221 -20.25 -11.26 11.27
N ASP A 222 -20.78 -10.27 11.98
CA ASP A 222 -22.19 -10.23 12.37
C ASP A 222 -23.07 -10.32 11.11
N SER A 223 -24.11 -11.16 11.14
CA SER A 223 -25.04 -11.26 10.00
C SER A 223 -25.77 -9.95 9.72
N GLN A 224 -25.86 -9.05 10.71
CA GLN A 224 -26.44 -7.71 10.62
C GLN A 224 -25.38 -6.61 10.40
N ALA A 225 -24.14 -6.98 10.05
CA ALA A 225 -23.08 -6.01 9.79
C ALA A 225 -23.47 -5.09 8.61
N PRO A 226 -23.33 -3.77 8.75
CA PRO A 226 -23.86 -2.79 7.80
C PRO A 226 -23.19 -2.90 6.43
N GLY A 227 -23.92 -2.47 5.39
CA GLY A 227 -23.41 -2.43 4.02
C GLY A 227 -23.24 -3.80 3.38
N GLY A 228 -23.97 -4.81 3.88
CA GLY A 228 -23.90 -6.19 3.39
C GLY A 228 -22.50 -6.78 3.49
N LEU A 229 -21.72 -6.36 4.49
CA LEU A 229 -20.29 -6.66 4.60
C LEU A 229 -20.03 -8.17 4.51
N LYS A 230 -20.75 -8.97 5.31
CA LYS A 230 -20.63 -10.43 5.34
C LYS A 230 -20.84 -11.06 3.95
N LEU A 231 -21.90 -10.63 3.26
CA LEU A 231 -22.21 -11.11 1.91
C LEU A 231 -21.17 -10.65 0.89
N ASN A 232 -20.72 -9.38 0.94
CA ASN A 232 -19.72 -8.85 0.03
C ASN A 232 -18.36 -9.58 0.17
N VAL A 233 -17.94 -9.91 1.40
CA VAL A 233 -16.72 -10.70 1.67
C VAL A 233 -16.83 -12.09 1.05
N LEU A 234 -17.90 -12.83 1.35
CA LEU A 234 -18.11 -14.17 0.82
C LEU A 234 -18.18 -14.17 -0.70
N THR A 235 -19.02 -13.29 -1.26
CA THR A 235 -19.26 -13.18 -2.70
C THR A 235 -17.99 -12.84 -3.46
N GLY A 236 -17.26 -11.82 -3.03
CA GLY A 236 -16.04 -11.40 -3.71
C GLY A 236 -14.93 -12.46 -3.63
N THR A 237 -14.83 -13.15 -2.50
CA THR A 237 -13.87 -14.24 -2.32
C THR A 237 -14.19 -15.44 -3.20
N LEU A 238 -15.46 -15.88 -3.24
CA LEU A 238 -15.90 -16.99 -4.11
C LEU A 238 -15.76 -16.65 -5.60
N LEU A 239 -16.05 -15.40 -5.98
CA LEU A 239 -15.85 -14.92 -7.34
C LEU A 239 -14.37 -14.96 -7.74
N ALA A 240 -13.46 -14.57 -6.85
CA ALA A 240 -12.03 -14.69 -7.12
C ALA A 240 -11.58 -16.15 -7.18
N VAL A 241 -12.14 -17.05 -6.36
CA VAL A 241 -11.88 -18.49 -6.46
C VAL A 241 -12.25 -19.01 -7.85
N ARG A 242 -13.40 -18.59 -8.40
CA ARG A 242 -13.78 -18.88 -9.80
C ARG A 242 -12.76 -18.33 -10.80
N ASP A 243 -12.26 -17.12 -10.61
CA ASP A 243 -11.25 -16.51 -11.50
C ASP A 243 -9.87 -17.20 -11.41
N LEU A 244 -9.53 -17.77 -10.25
CA LEU A 244 -8.25 -18.45 -10.01
C LEU A 244 -8.19 -19.83 -10.65
N GLU A 245 -9.31 -20.52 -10.79
CA GLU A 245 -9.41 -21.84 -11.41
C GLU A 245 -8.67 -21.94 -12.77
N PRO A 246 -8.97 -21.13 -13.80
CA PRO A 246 -8.27 -21.21 -15.08
C PRO A 246 -6.79 -20.83 -14.94
N ARG A 247 -6.44 -19.90 -14.05
CA ARG A 247 -5.04 -19.50 -13.80
C ARG A 247 -4.20 -20.65 -13.22
N CYS A 248 -4.82 -21.50 -12.42
CA CYS A 248 -4.21 -22.71 -11.86
C CYS A 248 -4.01 -23.79 -12.93
N GLN A 249 -4.92 -23.89 -13.90
CA GLN A 249 -4.81 -24.83 -15.02
C GLN A 249 -3.75 -24.38 -16.06
N ASP A 250 -3.60 -23.07 -16.26
CA ASP A 250 -2.63 -22.49 -17.20
C ASP A 250 -1.16 -22.58 -16.73
N GLY A 251 -0.89 -23.16 -15.55
CA GLY A 251 0.46 -23.30 -15.00
C GLY A 251 1.11 -21.98 -14.54
N ARG A 252 0.31 -20.93 -14.31
CA ARG A 252 0.81 -19.62 -13.83
C ARG A 252 1.19 -19.62 -12.35
N LEU A 253 0.73 -20.62 -11.59
CA LEU A 253 1.07 -20.85 -10.19
C LEU A 253 1.83 -22.16 -10.07
N PHE A 254 2.73 -22.27 -9.09
CA PHE A 254 3.41 -23.53 -8.83
C PHE A 254 2.42 -24.56 -8.28
N GLU A 255 2.58 -25.83 -8.63
CA GLU A 255 1.67 -26.91 -8.22
C GLU A 255 1.50 -26.99 -6.69
N GLU A 256 2.60 -26.77 -5.95
CA GLU A 256 2.58 -26.72 -4.49
C GLU A 256 1.76 -25.53 -3.94
N GLU A 257 1.85 -24.35 -4.58
CA GLU A 257 1.07 -23.17 -4.21
C GLU A 257 -0.41 -23.38 -4.49
N VAL A 258 -0.75 -23.97 -5.65
CA VAL A 258 -2.14 -24.33 -5.99
C VAL A 258 -2.70 -25.32 -4.98
N ARG A 259 -1.92 -26.34 -4.60
CA ARG A 259 -2.34 -27.32 -3.59
C ARG A 259 -2.55 -26.68 -2.22
N ALA A 260 -1.63 -25.83 -1.78
CA ALA A 260 -1.74 -25.12 -0.51
C ALA A 260 -2.98 -24.20 -0.48
N LEU A 261 -3.20 -23.47 -1.57
CA LEU A 261 -4.37 -22.60 -1.76
C LEU A 261 -5.68 -23.40 -1.70
N LYS A 262 -5.79 -24.48 -2.49
CA LYS A 262 -6.97 -25.35 -2.49
C LYS A 262 -7.23 -25.95 -1.10
N TYR A 263 -6.18 -26.35 -0.38
CA TYR A 263 -6.29 -26.87 0.99
C TYR A 263 -6.80 -25.83 1.99
N GLY A 264 -6.28 -24.60 1.93
CA GLY A 264 -6.78 -23.49 2.76
C GLY A 264 -8.25 -23.18 2.49
N ILE A 265 -8.64 -23.09 1.21
CA ILE A 265 -10.03 -22.84 0.81
C ILE A 265 -10.94 -23.98 1.25
N ALA A 266 -10.57 -25.24 0.99
CA ALA A 266 -11.37 -26.41 1.39
C ALA A 266 -11.59 -26.45 2.90
N THR A 267 -10.54 -26.16 3.69
CA THR A 267 -10.63 -26.14 5.16
C THR A 267 -11.58 -25.05 5.64
N ALA A 268 -11.49 -23.83 5.08
CA ALA A 268 -12.35 -22.73 5.46
C ALA A 268 -13.83 -22.99 5.06
N LEU A 269 -14.09 -23.42 3.82
CA LEU A 269 -15.44 -23.74 3.35
C LEU A 269 -16.08 -24.88 4.14
N ALA A 270 -15.34 -25.94 4.41
CA ALA A 270 -15.83 -27.05 5.21
C ALA A 270 -16.19 -26.64 6.65
N SER A 271 -15.40 -25.74 7.27
CA SER A 271 -15.75 -25.19 8.58
C SER A 271 -17.06 -24.41 8.53
N LEU A 272 -17.17 -23.45 7.59
CA LEU A 272 -18.35 -22.62 7.40
C LEU A 272 -19.62 -23.45 7.18
N LEU A 273 -19.54 -24.44 6.29
CA LEU A 273 -20.66 -25.32 5.96
C LEU A 273 -21.04 -26.22 7.15
N ARG A 274 -20.06 -26.82 7.82
CA ARG A 274 -20.31 -27.68 8.99
C ARG A 274 -20.93 -26.93 10.17
N GLN A 275 -20.51 -25.68 10.39
CA GLN A 275 -21.05 -24.84 11.46
C GLN A 275 -22.42 -24.26 11.13
N GLY A 276 -22.90 -24.43 9.89
CA GLY A 276 -24.14 -23.81 9.42
C GLY A 276 -24.01 -22.30 9.26
N ALA A 277 -22.80 -21.75 9.18
CA ALA A 277 -22.57 -20.31 9.06
C ALA A 277 -23.12 -19.74 7.75
N LEU A 278 -23.32 -20.60 6.73
CA LEU A 278 -23.90 -20.25 5.43
C LEU A 278 -25.38 -20.62 5.30
N CYS A 279 -25.97 -21.29 6.29
CA CYS A 279 -27.41 -21.55 6.30
C CYS A 279 -28.12 -20.24 6.69
N SER A 280 -29.18 -19.86 5.98
CA SER A 280 -29.96 -18.63 6.22
C SER A 280 -29.32 -17.32 5.71
N PHE A 281 -29.07 -17.24 4.40
CA PHE A 281 -28.86 -15.94 3.74
C PHE A 281 -30.03 -14.97 3.96
N ASP A 282 -31.21 -15.50 4.28
CA ASP A 282 -32.42 -14.73 4.64
C ASP A 282 -32.25 -13.88 5.91
N GLU A 283 -31.33 -14.26 6.80
CA GLU A 283 -31.02 -13.54 8.04
C GLU A 283 -29.86 -12.55 7.89
N TRP A 284 -29.29 -12.42 6.69
CA TRP A 284 -28.16 -11.54 6.47
C TRP A 284 -28.61 -10.16 6.03
N GLU A 285 -27.85 -9.14 6.43
CA GLU A 285 -28.00 -7.78 5.91
C GLU A 285 -27.71 -7.78 4.40
N LEU A 286 -28.74 -7.46 3.61
CA LEU A 286 -28.62 -7.38 2.15
C LEU A 286 -28.44 -5.94 1.67
N GLU A 287 -28.75 -4.92 2.50
CA GLU A 287 -28.58 -3.52 2.10
C GLU A 287 -27.08 -3.20 1.96
N GLY A 288 -26.69 -2.74 0.76
CA GLY A 288 -25.29 -2.51 0.41
C GLY A 288 -24.56 -3.73 -0.15
N ALA A 289 -25.22 -4.88 -0.26
CA ALA A 289 -24.72 -5.97 -1.09
C ALA A 289 -24.61 -5.51 -2.55
N THR A 290 -23.47 -5.79 -3.18
CA THR A 290 -23.14 -5.28 -4.52
C THR A 290 -23.33 -6.32 -5.62
N GLU A 291 -23.82 -7.50 -5.28
CA GLU A 291 -24.13 -8.61 -6.19
C GLU A 291 -25.25 -9.47 -5.59
N ARG A 292 -25.91 -10.28 -6.42
CA ARG A 292 -27.05 -11.11 -6.07
C ARG A 292 -26.63 -12.33 -5.24
N VAL A 293 -27.43 -12.65 -4.22
CA VAL A 293 -27.29 -13.89 -3.41
C VAL A 293 -27.28 -15.14 -4.30
N THR A 294 -28.06 -15.16 -5.38
CA THR A 294 -28.06 -16.25 -6.36
C THR A 294 -26.68 -16.51 -6.97
N ALA A 295 -25.93 -15.46 -7.30
CA ALA A 295 -24.59 -15.61 -7.86
C ALA A 295 -23.62 -16.15 -6.80
N THR A 296 -23.71 -15.65 -5.56
CA THR A 296 -22.94 -16.15 -4.41
C THR A 296 -23.15 -17.65 -4.20
N ALA A 297 -24.40 -18.12 -4.24
CA ALA A 297 -24.73 -19.53 -4.08
C ALA A 297 -24.19 -20.39 -5.23
N ALA A 298 -24.31 -19.92 -6.47
CA ALA A 298 -23.74 -20.62 -7.63
C ALA A 298 -22.21 -20.73 -7.54
N TRP A 299 -21.53 -19.65 -7.11
CA TRP A 299 -20.07 -19.67 -6.93
C TRP A 299 -19.63 -20.50 -5.73
N LEU A 300 -20.45 -20.62 -4.69
CA LEU A 300 -20.21 -21.55 -3.58
C LEU A 300 -20.22 -23.00 -4.08
N ILE A 301 -21.23 -23.39 -4.86
CA ILE A 301 -21.33 -24.74 -5.46
C ILE A 301 -20.10 -25.01 -6.35
N ARG A 302 -19.73 -24.06 -7.20
CA ARG A 302 -18.54 -24.16 -8.05
C ARG A 302 -17.26 -24.31 -7.24
N ALA A 303 -17.08 -23.47 -6.22
CA ALA A 303 -15.89 -23.50 -5.37
C ALA A 303 -15.76 -24.82 -4.61
N VAL A 304 -16.85 -25.34 -4.04
CA VAL A 304 -16.88 -26.66 -3.39
C VAL A 304 -16.47 -27.75 -4.38
N GLY A 305 -17.06 -27.78 -5.58
CA GLY A 305 -16.67 -28.74 -6.61
C GLY A 305 -15.20 -28.61 -7.04
N TRP A 306 -14.66 -27.40 -7.10
CA TRP A 306 -13.27 -27.18 -7.45
C TRP A 306 -12.29 -27.80 -6.44
N VAL A 307 -12.60 -27.71 -5.15
CA VAL A 307 -11.73 -28.16 -4.04
C VAL A 307 -12.13 -29.50 -3.40
N ALA A 308 -13.13 -30.21 -3.97
CA ALA A 308 -13.64 -31.49 -3.46
C ALA A 308 -12.65 -32.67 -3.51
N ASP A 309 -11.50 -32.53 -4.16
CA ASP A 309 -10.48 -33.58 -4.29
C ASP A 309 -9.29 -33.41 -3.32
N VAL A 310 -9.37 -32.44 -2.41
CA VAL A 310 -8.23 -32.06 -1.57
C VAL A 310 -8.07 -32.94 -0.33
N ASP A 311 -9.18 -33.26 0.35
CA ASP A 311 -9.19 -34.08 1.56
C ASP A 311 -10.57 -34.72 1.76
N ASP A 312 -10.60 -36.01 2.12
CA ASP A 312 -11.85 -36.79 2.24
C ASP A 312 -12.79 -36.23 3.33
N LEU A 313 -12.24 -35.78 4.47
CA LEU A 313 -13.02 -35.29 5.59
C LEU A 313 -13.63 -33.92 5.27
N GLN A 314 -12.83 -33.00 4.71
CA GLN A 314 -13.32 -31.70 4.27
C GLN A 314 -14.38 -31.85 3.19
N SER A 315 -14.16 -32.74 2.23
CA SER A 315 -15.09 -32.99 1.12
C SER A 315 -16.42 -33.54 1.63
N LYS A 316 -16.39 -34.46 2.60
CA LYS A 316 -17.61 -34.92 3.27
C LYS A 316 -18.37 -33.76 3.89
N TRP A 317 -17.72 -32.95 4.73
CA TRP A 317 -18.39 -31.84 5.42
C TRP A 317 -18.96 -30.79 4.47
N MET A 318 -18.25 -30.46 3.39
CA MET A 318 -18.77 -29.54 2.39
C MET A 318 -20.00 -30.12 1.68
N ILE A 319 -19.88 -31.33 1.11
CA ILE A 319 -20.94 -31.93 0.27
C ILE A 319 -22.20 -32.27 1.09
N GLU A 320 -22.04 -32.78 2.30
CA GLU A 320 -23.15 -33.13 3.20
C GLU A 320 -24.00 -31.91 3.59
N ASN A 321 -23.38 -30.74 3.76
CA ASN A 321 -24.07 -29.52 4.25
C ASN A 321 -24.38 -28.50 3.15
N LEU A 322 -23.91 -28.72 1.92
CA LEU A 322 -24.06 -27.76 0.82
C LEU A 322 -25.52 -27.51 0.43
N ALA A 323 -26.39 -28.54 0.47
CA ALA A 323 -27.81 -28.38 0.16
C ALA A 323 -28.48 -27.36 1.10
N SER A 324 -28.28 -27.50 2.40
CA SER A 324 -28.85 -26.59 3.40
C SER A 324 -28.28 -25.17 3.32
N ALA A 325 -27.07 -24.99 2.81
CA ALA A 325 -26.49 -23.66 2.60
C ALA A 325 -27.13 -22.91 1.42
N ILE A 326 -27.64 -23.61 0.41
CA ILE A 326 -28.26 -22.99 -0.77
C ILE A 326 -29.79 -22.95 -0.69
N GLU A 327 -30.40 -23.65 0.26
CA GLU A 327 -31.84 -23.55 0.58
C GLU A 327 -32.13 -22.21 1.28
N SER A 328 -32.47 -21.17 0.50
CA SER A 328 -32.82 -19.83 1.00
C SER A 328 -33.85 -19.14 0.12
N ASP A 329 -34.80 -18.41 0.73
CA ASP A 329 -35.88 -17.69 0.02
C ASP A 329 -35.39 -16.46 -0.77
N CYS A 330 -34.21 -15.96 -0.41
CA CYS A 330 -33.49 -14.90 -1.10
C CYS A 330 -32.82 -15.37 -2.39
N ILE A 331 -32.63 -16.69 -2.58
CA ILE A 331 -32.05 -17.24 -3.80
C ILE A 331 -33.17 -17.57 -4.78
N ARG A 332 -33.14 -16.93 -5.94
CA ARG A 332 -34.18 -17.08 -6.97
C ARG A 332 -33.54 -17.17 -8.33
N ASP A 333 -33.97 -18.17 -9.10
CA ASP A 333 -33.65 -18.40 -10.50
C ASP A 333 -32.16 -18.24 -10.85
N TRP A 334 -31.47 -19.34 -11.11
CA TRP A 334 -30.05 -19.35 -11.46
C TRP A 334 -29.71 -18.41 -12.62
N GLY A 335 -30.62 -18.24 -13.59
CA GLY A 335 -30.42 -17.30 -14.68
C GLY A 335 -29.10 -17.54 -15.44
N ILE A 336 -28.19 -16.57 -15.39
CA ILE A 336 -26.87 -16.65 -16.05
C ILE A 336 -25.83 -17.46 -15.26
N ASP A 337 -26.12 -17.76 -13.99
CA ASP A 337 -25.21 -18.44 -13.07
C ASP A 337 -25.41 -19.97 -13.08
N ASP A 338 -26.31 -20.48 -13.93
CA ASP A 338 -26.63 -21.90 -14.09
C ASP A 338 -25.41 -22.75 -14.49
N ALA A 339 -24.51 -22.17 -15.29
CA ALA A 339 -23.28 -22.80 -15.73
C ALA A 339 -22.32 -23.06 -14.56
N ASP A 340 -22.28 -22.18 -13.56
CA ASP A 340 -21.43 -22.34 -12.38
C ASP A 340 -21.97 -23.46 -11.48
N VAL A 341 -23.30 -23.55 -11.31
CA VAL A 341 -23.96 -24.66 -10.59
C VAL A 341 -23.65 -26.00 -11.23
N ARG A 342 -23.89 -26.11 -12.55
CA ARG A 342 -23.67 -27.34 -13.32
C ARG A 342 -22.22 -27.79 -13.23
N GLN A 343 -21.27 -26.87 -13.41
CA GLN A 343 -19.85 -27.20 -13.34
C GLN A 343 -19.44 -27.70 -11.95
N GLY A 344 -19.95 -27.08 -10.88
CA GLY A 344 -19.68 -27.53 -9.52
C GLY A 344 -20.20 -28.94 -9.25
N PHE A 345 -21.42 -29.25 -9.67
CA PHE A 345 -22.00 -30.59 -9.53
C PHE A 345 -21.27 -31.65 -10.38
N GLU A 346 -20.88 -31.32 -11.61
CA GLU A 346 -20.04 -32.20 -12.45
C GLU A 346 -18.75 -32.56 -11.72
N TRP A 347 -18.04 -31.58 -11.14
CA TRP A 347 -16.82 -31.88 -10.39
C TRP A 347 -17.06 -32.67 -9.11
N ILE A 348 -18.11 -32.38 -8.35
CA ILE A 348 -18.43 -33.17 -7.15
C ILE A 348 -18.67 -34.63 -7.54
N SER A 349 -19.46 -34.85 -8.60
CA SER A 349 -19.77 -36.19 -9.13
C SER A 349 -18.51 -36.93 -9.60
N GLU A 350 -17.63 -36.25 -10.34
CA GLU A 350 -16.40 -36.85 -10.86
C GLU A 350 -15.35 -37.12 -9.78
N LYS A 351 -15.13 -36.17 -8.85
CA LYS A 351 -14.08 -36.25 -7.83
C LYS A 351 -14.51 -37.07 -6.61
N CYS A 352 -15.78 -37.02 -6.24
CA CYS A 352 -16.32 -37.66 -5.04
C CYS A 352 -17.55 -38.54 -5.34
N PRO A 353 -17.43 -39.56 -6.20
CA PRO A 353 -18.59 -40.33 -6.70
C PRO A 353 -19.40 -41.00 -5.57
N LYS A 354 -18.75 -41.44 -4.48
CA LYS A 354 -19.45 -42.04 -3.32
C LYS A 354 -20.27 -41.03 -2.53
N LEU A 355 -19.75 -39.80 -2.36
CA LEU A 355 -20.49 -38.73 -1.69
C LEU A 355 -21.62 -38.24 -2.59
N TRP A 356 -21.39 -38.17 -3.90
CA TRP A 356 -22.43 -37.87 -4.88
C TRP A 356 -23.56 -38.90 -4.88
N GLU A 357 -23.25 -40.20 -4.79
CA GLU A 357 -24.26 -41.26 -4.67
C GLU A 357 -25.12 -41.09 -3.40
N THR A 358 -24.55 -40.55 -2.32
CA THR A 358 -25.25 -40.41 -1.04
C THR A 358 -26.02 -39.09 -0.92
N TYR A 359 -25.44 -37.97 -1.38
CA TYR A 359 -25.95 -36.61 -1.14
C TYR A 359 -26.37 -35.88 -2.43
N GLY A 360 -26.00 -36.39 -3.61
CA GLY A 360 -26.22 -35.74 -4.90
C GLY A 360 -27.69 -35.48 -5.22
N GLU A 361 -28.58 -36.44 -4.96
CA GLU A 361 -30.03 -36.26 -5.18
C GLU A 361 -30.59 -35.07 -4.37
N GLY A 362 -30.12 -34.89 -3.13
CA GLY A 362 -30.50 -33.75 -2.29
C GLY A 362 -30.02 -32.42 -2.85
N LEU A 363 -28.77 -32.37 -3.34
CA LEU A 363 -28.20 -31.18 -3.98
C LEU A 363 -28.93 -30.82 -5.28
N GLU A 364 -29.21 -31.81 -6.13
CA GLU A 364 -29.95 -31.61 -7.38
C GLU A 364 -31.37 -31.11 -7.11
N LYS A 365 -32.02 -31.65 -6.07
CA LYS A 365 -33.35 -31.21 -5.65
C LYS A 365 -33.34 -29.76 -5.18
N ALA A 366 -32.45 -29.40 -4.24
CA ALA A 366 -32.30 -28.04 -3.74
C ALA A 366 -32.03 -27.04 -4.88
N ALA A 367 -31.14 -27.40 -5.80
CA ALA A 367 -30.86 -26.55 -6.96
C ALA A 367 -32.06 -26.44 -7.92
N THR A 368 -32.83 -27.51 -8.11
CA THR A 368 -34.02 -27.50 -8.98
C THR A 368 -35.15 -26.64 -8.41
N GLU A 369 -35.28 -26.56 -7.08
CA GLU A 369 -36.27 -25.70 -6.42
C GLU A 369 -36.01 -24.20 -6.67
N ILE A 370 -34.75 -23.80 -6.81
CA ILE A 370 -34.33 -22.43 -7.12
C ILE A 370 -34.60 -22.07 -8.59
N GLY A 371 -34.30 -22.98 -9.52
CA GLY A 371 -34.48 -22.74 -10.95
C GLY A 371 -33.79 -23.79 -11.84
N PRO A 372 -33.92 -23.66 -13.18
CA PRO A 372 -33.26 -24.56 -14.11
C PRO A 372 -31.73 -24.38 -14.09
N TRP A 373 -30.99 -25.46 -13.84
CA TRP A 373 -29.51 -25.46 -13.79
C TRP A 373 -28.86 -26.41 -14.80
N ASN A 374 -29.55 -27.48 -15.19
CA ASN A 374 -29.07 -28.54 -16.09
C ASN A 374 -29.36 -28.26 -17.58
N GLY A 375 -29.74 -27.03 -17.95
CA GLY A 375 -30.12 -26.68 -19.32
C GLY A 375 -31.47 -27.24 -19.80
N ALA A 376 -32.20 -27.99 -18.95
CA ALA A 376 -33.57 -28.40 -19.24
C ALA A 376 -34.53 -27.25 -18.93
N SER A 377 -34.73 -26.36 -19.90
CA SER A 377 -35.79 -25.35 -19.81
C SER A 377 -37.16 -26.05 -19.58
N PRO A 378 -38.03 -25.53 -18.69
CA PRO A 378 -39.35 -26.11 -18.41
C PRO A 378 -40.23 -26.29 -19.65
N ARG A 379 -39.91 -25.60 -20.76
CA ARG A 379 -40.64 -25.66 -22.03
C ARG A 379 -40.50 -26.96 -22.82
N ARG A 380 -39.56 -27.86 -22.50
CA ARG A 380 -39.42 -29.15 -23.23
C ARG A 380 -40.30 -30.28 -22.71
N LEU A 381 -40.89 -30.16 -21.53
CA LEU A 381 -41.80 -31.18 -20.99
C LEU A 381 -43.20 -31.17 -21.61
N SER A 382 -43.53 -30.18 -22.45
CA SER A 382 -44.87 -30.06 -23.06
C SER A 382 -45.00 -30.72 -24.45
N LEU A 383 -43.93 -31.27 -25.04
CA LEU A 383 -43.97 -31.84 -26.41
C LEU A 383 -43.95 -33.38 -26.47
N THR A 384 -43.66 -34.07 -25.37
CA THR A 384 -43.66 -35.54 -25.32
C THR A 384 -45.02 -36.13 -24.91
N THR A 385 -45.90 -35.36 -24.28
CA THR A 385 -47.21 -35.83 -23.80
C THR A 385 -48.33 -35.75 -24.86
N LEU A 386 -48.08 -35.14 -26.03
CA LEU A 386 -49.09 -34.94 -27.09
C LEU A 386 -48.95 -35.87 -28.31
N LYS A 387 -47.98 -36.80 -28.33
CA LYS A 387 -47.80 -37.77 -29.42
C LYS A 387 -48.42 -39.16 -29.20
N ARG A 388 -49.13 -39.39 -28.09
CA ARG A 388 -49.89 -40.63 -27.85
C ARG A 388 -51.40 -40.37 -27.85
N ARG A 389 -51.97 -39.99 -29.00
CA ARG A 389 -53.43 -40.13 -29.26
C ARG A 389 -53.83 -39.91 -30.71
N VAL A 390 -53.25 -40.66 -31.65
CA VAL A 390 -53.74 -40.89 -33.03
C VAL A 390 -53.02 -42.19 -33.44
N THR A 391 -53.58 -43.37 -33.75
CA THR A 391 -54.77 -43.88 -34.49
C THR A 391 -54.76 -45.43 -34.35
N PRO A 392 -55.69 -46.24 -34.92
CA PRO A 392 -56.89 -45.94 -35.69
C PRO A 392 -58.22 -46.21 -34.96
#